data_AF-G0N4Z4-F1
#
_entry.id   AF-G0N4Z4-F1
#
_cell.length_a   1.000
_cell.length_b   1.000
_cell.length_c   1.000
_cell.angle_alpha   90.00
_cell.angle_beta   90.00
_cell.angle_gamma   90.00
#
_symmetry.space_group_name_H-M   'P 1'
#
loop_
_entity.id
_entity.type
_entity.pdbx_description
1 polymer ?
#
loop_
_entity_poly.entity_id
_entity_poly.type
_entity_poly.pdbx_seq_one_letter_code
_entity_poly.pdbx_strand_id
1 'polypeptide(L)'
;MPMPVSLFFNVKPSTAEEVDIDSITDPTIRELAIKRNREIKIMRDANELADKVLKEKDEAIKQYRVLDSIDRMTEEEKNKNSQLTGLKLQKAVIVERRRREFNLNAELAIREHEKAVEKAKQEDFLKCLREVAESVNAEKK
;
A
#
# COMPACT_ATOMS: atom_id res chain seq x y z
N MET A 1 5.28 -31.42 10.03
CA MET A 1 5.56 -30.22 10.84
C MET A 1 5.07 -29.00 10.07
N PRO A 2 4.30 -28.09 10.66
CA PRO A 2 3.86 -26.87 9.96
C PRO A 2 5.03 -25.88 9.87
N MET A 3 5.23 -25.26 8.71
CA MET A 3 6.28 -24.26 8.49
C MET A 3 5.91 -22.91 9.12
N PRO A 4 6.86 -22.18 9.74
CA PRO A 4 6.62 -20.86 10.28
C PRO A 4 6.40 -19.84 9.15
N VAL A 5 5.32 -19.06 9.26
CA VAL A 5 4.85 -18.04 8.29
C VAL A 5 5.81 -16.84 8.17
N SER A 6 6.98 -16.87 8.81
CA SER A 6 7.91 -15.75 8.93
C SER A 6 8.78 -15.47 7.70
N LEU A 7 8.74 -16.29 6.65
CA LEU A 7 9.63 -16.15 5.49
C LEU A 7 9.04 -15.37 4.30
N PHE A 8 7.78 -14.94 4.33
CA PHE A 8 7.14 -14.30 3.15
C PHE A 8 7.21 -12.76 3.10
N PHE A 9 7.77 -12.08 4.12
CA PHE A 9 7.58 -10.63 4.27
C PHE A 9 8.87 -9.79 4.27
N ASN A 10 9.86 -10.17 3.46
CA ASN A 10 11.02 -9.31 3.14
C ASN A 10 10.93 -8.71 1.73
N VAL A 11 9.72 -8.56 1.20
CA VAL A 11 9.52 -7.69 0.03
C VAL A 11 9.43 -6.28 0.57
N LYS A 12 10.51 -5.50 0.44
CA LYS A 12 10.40 -4.04 0.56
C LYS A 12 9.23 -3.63 -0.34
N PRO A 13 8.25 -2.84 0.14
CA PRO A 13 7.18 -2.38 -0.73
C PRO A 13 7.87 -1.68 -1.90
N SER A 14 7.70 -2.22 -3.11
CA SER A 14 8.09 -1.49 -4.31
C SER A 14 7.36 -0.17 -4.20
N THR A 15 8.08 0.93 -4.03
CA THR A 15 7.47 2.26 -3.97
C THR A 15 6.89 2.52 -5.34
N ALA A 16 5.64 2.12 -5.53
CA ALA A 16 4.90 2.33 -6.76
C ALA A 16 4.84 3.85 -6.98
N GLU A 17 5.57 4.31 -7.99
CA GLU A 17 5.59 5.72 -8.36
C GLU A 17 4.27 6.07 -9.06
N GLU A 18 3.76 7.27 -8.78
CA GLU A 18 2.59 7.81 -9.45
C GLU A 18 2.91 8.01 -10.93
N VAL A 19 2.00 7.60 -11.80
CA VAL A 19 2.14 7.81 -13.25
C VAL A 19 1.67 9.20 -13.59
N ASP A 20 2.43 9.92 -14.40
CA ASP A 20 2.03 11.23 -14.91
C ASP A 20 0.87 11.09 -15.92
N ILE A 21 -0.33 11.51 -15.50
CA ILE A 21 -1.58 11.34 -16.25
C ILE A 21 -1.62 12.24 -17.48
N ASP A 22 -1.00 13.43 -17.41
CA ASP A 22 -1.06 14.44 -18.47
C ASP A 22 -0.27 14.02 -19.72
N SER A 23 0.69 13.09 -19.54
CA SER A 23 1.47 12.50 -20.62
C SER A 23 0.70 11.45 -21.45
N ILE A 24 -0.44 10.96 -20.97
CA ILE A 24 -1.18 9.84 -21.59
C ILE A 24 -2.23 10.37 -22.55
N THR A 25 -2.09 10.10 -23.84
CA THR A 25 -3.04 10.49 -24.89
C THR A 25 -4.29 9.62 -24.95
N ASP A 26 -4.18 8.33 -24.62
CA ASP A 26 -5.31 7.38 -24.68
C ASP A 26 -6.26 7.53 -23.48
N PRO A 27 -7.56 7.79 -23.69
CA PRO A 27 -8.51 8.03 -22.60
C PRO A 27 -8.70 6.81 -21.69
N THR A 28 -8.69 5.60 -22.27
CA THR A 28 -8.84 4.33 -21.53
C THR A 28 -7.64 4.05 -20.62
N ILE A 29 -6.43 4.27 -21.12
CA ILE A 29 -5.20 4.11 -20.35
C ILE A 29 -5.09 5.21 -19.29
N ARG A 30 -5.54 6.42 -19.61
CA ARG A 30 -5.60 7.55 -18.67
C ARG A 30 -6.51 7.25 -17.48
N GLU A 31 -7.70 6.68 -17.71
CA GLU A 31 -8.60 6.26 -16.63
C GLU A 31 -8.00 5.17 -15.72
N LEU A 32 -7.30 4.20 -16.31
CA LEU A 32 -6.60 3.14 -15.56
C LEU A 32 -5.44 3.72 -14.73
N ALA A 33 -4.68 4.66 -15.29
CA ALA A 33 -3.62 5.37 -14.57
C ALA A 33 -4.18 6.19 -13.39
N ILE A 34 -5.32 6.86 -13.56
CA ILE A 34 -6.01 7.57 -12.47
C ILE A 34 -6.39 6.60 -11.34
N LYS A 35 -6.94 5.42 -11.67
CA LYS A 35 -7.30 4.40 -10.67
C LYS A 35 -6.07 3.88 -9.92
N ARG A 36 -4.98 3.57 -10.65
CA ARG A 36 -3.69 3.19 -10.07
C ARG A 36 -3.14 4.25 -9.12
N ASN A 37 -3.15 5.52 -9.51
CA ASN A 37 -2.66 6.62 -8.67
C ASN A 37 -3.51 6.81 -7.41
N ARG A 38 -4.83 6.58 -7.48
CA ARG A 38 -5.70 6.60 -6.29
C ARG A 38 -5.32 5.49 -5.30
N GLU A 39 -5.02 4.30 -5.78
CA GLU A 39 -4.58 3.17 -4.94
C GLU A 39 -3.21 3.42 -4.30
N ILE A 40 -2.27 3.98 -5.06
CA ILE A 40 -0.97 4.42 -4.54
C ILE A 40 -1.14 5.47 -3.43
N LYS A 41 -2.06 6.43 -3.62
CA LYS A 41 -2.35 7.43 -2.59
C LYS A 41 -2.91 6.80 -1.32
N ILE A 42 -3.86 5.85 -1.43
CA ILE A 42 -4.39 5.12 -0.28
C ILE A 42 -3.28 4.37 0.47
N MET A 43 -2.34 3.75 -0.24
CA MET A 43 -1.17 3.13 0.39
C MET A 43 -0.28 4.15 1.12
N ARG A 44 -0.01 5.30 0.50
CA ARG A 44 0.77 6.37 1.14
C ARG A 44 0.12 6.85 2.42
N ASP A 45 -1.17 7.17 2.38
CA ASP A 45 -1.94 7.62 3.54
C ASP A 45 -1.95 6.58 4.67
N ALA A 46 -2.10 5.29 4.32
CA ALA A 46 -2.07 4.20 5.28
C ALA A 46 -0.67 4.01 5.93
N ASN A 47 0.40 4.16 5.16
CA ASN A 47 1.77 4.09 5.67
C ASN A 47 2.09 5.28 6.58
N GLU A 48 1.69 6.51 6.19
CA GLU A 48 1.87 7.69 7.03
C GLU A 48 1.13 7.58 8.37
N LEU A 49 -0.09 7.02 8.36
CA LEU A 49 -0.86 6.80 9.57
C LEU A 49 -0.18 5.76 10.48
N ALA A 50 0.37 4.69 9.90
CA ALA A 50 1.13 3.71 10.66
C ALA A 50 2.40 4.29 11.27
N ASP A 51 3.15 5.10 10.53
CA ASP A 51 4.36 5.75 11.03
C ASP A 51 4.06 6.70 12.19
N LYS A 52 2.95 7.46 12.11
CA LYS A 52 2.47 8.29 13.22
C LYS A 52 2.16 7.44 14.45
N VAL A 53 1.49 6.30 14.28
CA VAL A 53 1.13 5.39 15.38
C VAL A 53 2.36 4.69 15.97
N LEU A 54 3.37 4.35 15.17
CA LEU A 54 4.64 3.81 15.66
C LEU A 54 5.38 4.83 16.53
N LYS A 55 5.41 6.11 16.13
CA LYS A 55 5.96 7.19 16.96
C LYS A 55 5.18 7.33 18.28
N GLU A 56 3.85 7.35 18.24
CA GLU A 56 3.00 7.39 19.45
C GLU A 56 3.31 6.22 20.40
N LYS A 57 3.52 5.02 19.85
CA LYS A 57 3.88 3.83 20.61
C LYS A 57 5.24 3.98 21.28
N ASP A 58 6.26 4.42 20.54
CA ASP A 58 7.62 4.57 21.08
C ASP A 58 7.68 5.64 22.17
N GLU A 59 6.94 6.74 22.00
CA GLU A 59 6.76 7.77 23.03
C GLU A 59 6.05 7.22 24.26
N ALA A 60 5.00 6.40 24.08
CA ALA A 60 4.31 5.75 25.19
C ALA A 60 5.22 4.80 25.99
N ILE A 61 6.09 4.04 25.31
CA ILE A 61 7.08 3.17 25.97
C ILE A 61 8.09 4.01 26.76
N LYS A 62 8.56 5.13 26.19
CA LYS A 62 9.48 6.05 26.89
C LYS A 62 8.80 6.62 28.14
N GLN A 63 7.57 7.11 28.02
CA GLN A 63 6.79 7.63 29.15
C GLN A 63 6.57 6.57 30.23
N TYR A 64 6.24 5.34 29.84
CA TYR A 64 6.09 4.23 30.77
C TYR A 64 7.35 4.01 31.60
N ARG A 65 8.52 3.94 30.95
CA ARG A 65 9.81 3.74 31.64
C ARG A 65 10.14 4.88 32.61
N VAL A 66 9.85 6.13 32.22
CA VAL A 66 10.06 7.29 33.10
C VAL A 66 9.17 7.20 34.33
N LEU A 67 7.87 6.94 34.15
CA LEU A 67 6.93 6.84 35.27
C LEU A 67 7.25 5.65 36.17
N ASP A 68 7.62 4.49 35.62
CA ASP A 68 7.96 3.30 36.39
C ASP A 68 9.19 3.49 37.29
N SER A 69 10.13 4.36 36.88
CA SER A 69 11.30 4.73 37.68
C SER A 69 11.01 5.68 38.86
N ILE A 70 9.77 6.16 39.01
CA ILE A 70 9.37 7.03 40.13
C ILE A 70 9.02 6.16 41.34
N ASP A 71 9.92 6.13 42.33
CA ASP A 71 9.75 5.35 43.57
C ASP A 71 8.54 5.75 44.41
N ARG A 72 8.03 6.98 44.23
CA ARG A 72 6.90 7.53 45.00
C ARG A 72 5.52 7.15 44.45
N MET A 73 5.44 6.50 43.28
CA MET A 73 4.14 6.11 42.72
C MET A 73 3.50 4.96 43.50
N THR A 74 2.20 5.07 43.72
CA THR A 74 1.38 4.01 44.30
C THR A 74 1.22 2.85 43.32
N GLU A 75 0.92 1.64 43.84
CA GLU A 75 0.68 0.47 42.99
C GLU A 75 -0.52 0.68 42.05
N GLU A 76 -1.54 1.43 42.47
CA GLU A 76 -2.69 1.76 41.62
C GLU A 76 -2.30 2.63 40.43
N GLU A 77 -1.41 3.60 40.61
CA GLU A 77 -0.89 4.47 39.54
C GLU A 77 0.00 3.68 38.57
N LYS A 78 0.85 2.79 39.10
CA LYS A 78 1.66 1.86 38.29
C LYS A 78 0.77 0.96 37.43
N ASN A 79 -0.30 0.42 38.01
CA ASN A 79 -1.25 -0.43 37.29
C ASN A 79 -2.00 0.33 36.20
N LYS A 80 -2.47 1.55 36.48
CA LYS A 80 -3.13 2.40 35.47
C LYS A 80 -2.17 2.75 34.32
N ASN A 81 -0.92 3.07 34.62
CA ASN A 81 0.09 3.37 33.60
C ASN A 81 0.41 2.15 32.72
N SER A 82 0.54 0.97 33.33
CA SER A 82 0.72 -0.30 32.62
C SER A 82 -0.46 -0.60 31.69
N GLN A 83 -1.69 -0.45 32.17
CA GLN A 83 -2.90 -0.67 31.37
C GLN A 83 -2.99 0.29 30.18
N LEU A 84 -2.78 1.60 30.38
CA LEU A 84 -2.81 2.59 29.32
C LEU A 84 -1.73 2.35 28.26
N THR A 85 -0.53 1.96 28.70
CA THR A 85 0.57 1.61 27.79
C THR A 85 0.24 0.34 27.00
N GLY A 86 -0.37 -0.66 27.64
CA GLY A 86 -0.88 -1.88 27.00
C GLY A 86 -1.91 -1.59 25.91
N LEU A 87 -2.87 -0.69 26.16
CA LEU A 87 -3.87 -0.30 25.16
C LEU A 87 -3.23 0.42 23.96
N LYS A 88 -2.24 1.30 24.19
CA LYS A 88 -1.50 1.95 23.10
C LYS A 88 -0.69 0.96 22.27
N LEU A 89 -0.09 -0.05 22.90
CA LEU A 89 0.59 -1.14 22.22
C LEU A 89 -0.37 -1.96 21.34
N GLN A 90 -1.54 -2.30 21.87
CA GLN A 90 -2.58 -3.01 21.10
C GLN A 90 -3.08 -2.20 19.90
N LYS A 91 -3.32 -0.90 20.07
CA LYS A 91 -3.67 0.02 18.98
C LYS A 91 -2.61 -0.03 17.88
N ALA A 92 -1.33 0.03 18.23
CA ALA A 92 -0.24 -0.04 17.27
C ALA A 92 -0.21 -1.37 16.50
N VAL A 93 -0.45 -2.50 17.17
CA VAL A 93 -0.53 -3.82 16.52
C VAL A 93 -1.70 -3.89 15.53
N ILE A 94 -2.87 -3.35 15.89
CA ILE A 94 -4.04 -3.33 15.01
C ILE A 94 -3.77 -2.47 13.77
N VAL A 95 -3.17 -1.30 13.95
CA VAL A 95 -2.84 -0.37 12.86
C VAL A 95 -1.81 -0.99 11.92
N GLU A 96 -0.77 -1.63 12.46
CA GLU A 96 0.21 -2.38 11.67
C GLU A 96 -0.44 -3.51 10.85
N ARG A 97 -1.36 -4.27 11.46
CA ARG A 97 -2.07 -5.33 10.75
C ARG A 97 -2.92 -4.79 9.61
N ARG A 98 -3.70 -3.72 9.88
CA ARG A 98 -4.51 -3.06 8.84
C ARG A 98 -3.64 -2.48 7.73
N ARG A 99 -2.52 -1.85 8.06
CA ARG A 99 -1.55 -1.34 7.07
C ARG A 99 -1.10 -2.45 6.12
N ARG A 100 -0.76 -3.63 6.64
CA ARG A 100 -0.37 -4.78 5.81
C ARG A 100 -1.50 -5.23 4.88
N GLU A 101 -2.73 -5.30 5.40
CA GLU A 101 -3.92 -5.65 4.60
C GLU A 101 -4.17 -4.61 3.48
N PHE A 102 -4.09 -3.31 3.80
CA PHE A 102 -4.22 -2.24 2.81
C PHE A 102 -3.13 -2.28 1.75
N ASN A 103 -1.87 -2.47 2.14
CA ASN A 103 -0.75 -2.54 1.20
C ASN A 103 -0.90 -3.75 0.28
N LEU A 104 -1.27 -4.91 0.82
CA LEU A 104 -1.46 -6.12 0.01
C LEU A 104 -2.62 -5.97 -0.99
N ASN A 105 -3.74 -5.40 -0.55
CA ASN A 105 -4.90 -5.17 -1.43
C ASN A 105 -4.57 -4.18 -2.54
N ALA A 106 -3.86 -3.10 -2.22
CA ALA A 106 -3.46 -2.12 -3.21
C ALA A 106 -2.39 -2.68 -4.18
N GLU A 107 -1.44 -3.48 -3.71
CA GLU A 107 -0.48 -4.17 -4.60
C GLU A 107 -1.19 -5.11 -5.59
N LEU A 108 -2.21 -5.85 -5.14
CA LEU A 108 -3.01 -6.70 -6.01
C LEU A 108 -3.76 -5.89 -7.06
N ALA A 109 -4.41 -4.80 -6.65
CA ALA A 109 -5.17 -3.95 -7.56
C ALA A 109 -4.26 -3.24 -8.59
N ILE A 110 -3.09 -2.74 -8.17
CA ILE A 110 -2.09 -2.16 -9.08
C ILE A 110 -1.66 -3.17 -10.13
N ARG A 111 -1.39 -4.43 -9.75
CA ARG A 111 -1.03 -5.49 -10.70
C ARG A 111 -2.16 -5.81 -11.68
N GLU A 112 -3.42 -5.74 -11.24
CA GLU A 112 -4.57 -5.92 -12.11
C GLU A 112 -4.68 -4.79 -13.13
N HIS A 113 -4.50 -3.54 -12.71
CA HIS A 113 -4.48 -2.39 -13.61
C HIS A 113 -3.33 -2.47 -14.61
N GLU A 114 -2.13 -2.87 -14.20
CA GLU A 114 -0.97 -3.05 -15.10
C GLU A 114 -1.25 -4.10 -16.18
N LYS A 115 -1.82 -5.25 -15.80
CA LYS A 115 -2.25 -6.28 -16.76
C LYS A 115 -3.34 -5.77 -17.71
N ALA A 116 -4.27 -4.95 -17.23
CA ALA A 116 -5.32 -4.37 -18.06
C ALA A 116 -4.74 -3.40 -19.10
N VAL A 117 -3.76 -2.57 -18.70
CA VAL A 117 -3.04 -1.67 -19.62
C VAL A 117 -2.25 -2.46 -20.68
N GLU A 118 -1.57 -3.55 -20.30
CA GLU A 118 -0.86 -4.41 -21.25
C GLU A 118 -1.80 -5.03 -22.28
N LYS A 119 -2.97 -5.52 -21.85
CA LYS A 119 -3.99 -6.07 -22.76
C LYS A 119 -4.52 -5.00 -23.72
N ALA A 120 -4.83 -3.80 -23.23
CA ALA A 120 -5.29 -2.70 -24.08
C ALA A 120 -4.27 -2.38 -25.19
N LYS A 121 -2.98 -2.27 -24.83
CA LYS A 121 -1.90 -2.06 -25.79
C LYS A 121 -1.78 -3.17 -26.83
N GLN A 122 -1.95 -4.44 -26.41
CA GLN A 122 -1.93 -5.58 -27.33
C GLN A 122 -3.11 -5.56 -28.30
N GLU A 123 -4.31 -5.21 -27.84
CA GLU A 123 -5.51 -5.10 -28.68
C GLU A 123 -5.38 -3.98 -29.72
N ASP A 124 -4.87 -2.82 -29.31
CA ASP A 124 -4.67 -1.69 -30.22
C ASP A 124 -3.57 -1.98 -31.26
N PHE A 125 -2.51 -2.69 -30.86
CA PHE A 125 -1.50 -3.18 -31.80
C PHE A 125 -2.11 -4.15 -32.84
N LEU A 126 -2.96 -5.08 -32.40
CA LEU A 126 -3.64 -6.02 -33.29
C LEU A 126 -4.65 -5.34 -34.23
N LYS A 127 -5.29 -4.24 -33.80
CA LYS A 127 -6.14 -3.41 -34.67
C LYS A 127 -5.29 -2.71 -35.74
N CYS A 128 -4.19 -2.07 -35.35
CA CYS A 128 -3.28 -1.42 -36.30
C CYS A 128 -2.76 -2.40 -37.36
N LEU A 129 -2.36 -3.61 -36.96
CA LEU A 129 -1.92 -4.63 -37.90
C LEU A 129 -3.02 -5.07 -38.88
N ARG A 130 -4.29 -5.11 -38.43
CA ARG A 130 -5.43 -5.40 -39.30
C ARG A 130 -5.67 -4.29 -40.32
N GLU A 131 -5.65 -3.02 -39.88
CA GLU A 131 -5.83 -1.86 -40.75
C GLU A 131 -4.71 -1.76 -41.81
N VAL A 132 -3.46 -2.05 -41.43
CA VAL A 132 -2.33 -2.13 -42.37
C VAL A 132 -2.53 -3.27 -43.38
N ALA A 133 -2.99 -4.45 -42.93
CA ALA A 133 -3.27 -5.56 -43.84
C ALA A 133 -4.42 -5.26 -44.82
N GLU A 134 -5.45 -4.56 -44.36
CA GLU A 134 -6.59 -4.14 -45.20
C GLU A 134 -6.18 -3.08 -46.23
N SER A 135 -5.39 -2.08 -45.84
CA SER A 135 -4.88 -1.06 -46.77
C SER A 135 -3.95 -1.62 -47.84
N VAL A 136 -3.03 -2.54 -47.48
CA VAL A 136 -2.15 -3.22 -48.45
C VAL A 136 -2.94 -4.09 -49.44
N ASN A 137 -4.06 -4.70 -49.01
CA ASN A 137 -4.92 -5.47 -49.91
C ASN A 137 -5.80 -4.57 -50.79
N ALA A 138 -6.12 -3.36 -50.35
CA ALA A 138 -6.85 -2.37 -51.14
C ALA A 138 -5.98 -1.77 -52.26
N GLU A 139 -4.69 -1.55 -52.02
CA GLU A 139 -3.76 -1.02 -53.04
C GLU A 139 -3.37 -2.05 -54.13
N LYS A 140 -3.62 -3.34 -53.89
CA LYS A 140 -3.34 -4.43 -54.85
C LYS A 140 -4.51 -4.77 -55.78
N LYS A 141 -5.64 -4.08 -55.67
CA LYS A 141 -6.82 -4.21 -56.56
C LYS A 141 -6.95 -3.01 -57.47
#